data_AF-A0A1G0XZB8-F1
#
_entry.id   AF-A0A1G0XZB8-F1
#
_cell.length_a   1.000
_cell.length_b   1.000
_cell.length_c   1.000
_cell.angle_alpha   90.00
_cell.angle_beta   90.00
_cell.angle_gamma   90.00
#
_symmetry.space_group_name_H-M   'P 1'
#
loop_
_entity.id
_entity.type
_entity.pdbx_description
1 polymer ?
#
loop_
_entity_poly.entity_id
_entity_poly.type
_entity_poly.pdbx_seq_one_letter_code
_entity_poly.pdbx_strand_id
1 'polypeptide(L)'
;MIKAHKRTLSVRRYMGYAVFITVFFLLLHVLGFREYTSAISGILPGYKETVFGLIYVFMYFAFIGFVPILLISAVILTIWERALSGKINRPSDN
;
A
#
# COMPACT_ATOMS: atom_id res chain seq x y z
N MET A 1 -26.76 -12.93 -5.86
CA MET A 1 -25.53 -13.54 -5.30
C MET A 1 -24.20 -13.00 -5.88
N ILE A 2 -24.17 -12.37 -7.07
CA ILE A 2 -22.92 -11.97 -7.76
C ILE A 2 -22.20 -10.75 -7.13
N LYS A 3 -22.92 -9.88 -6.43
CA LYS A 3 -22.39 -8.59 -5.93
C LYS A 3 -21.45 -8.72 -4.72
N ALA A 4 -21.59 -9.76 -3.91
CA ALA A 4 -20.76 -10.00 -2.73
C ALA A 4 -19.36 -10.54 -3.11
N HIS A 5 -19.28 -11.39 -4.14
CA HIS A 5 -18.04 -12.04 -4.57
C HIS A 5 -17.01 -11.06 -5.16
N LYS A 6 -17.45 -10.05 -5.94
CA LYS A 6 -16.53 -9.06 -6.54
C LYS A 6 -15.90 -8.11 -5.51
N ARG A 7 -16.48 -7.93 -4.32
CA ARG A 7 -16.07 -6.90 -3.36
C ARG A 7 -15.00 -7.38 -2.37
N THR A 8 -15.10 -8.62 -1.88
CA THR A 8 -14.05 -9.23 -1.05
C THR A 8 -12.74 -9.41 -1.82
N LEU A 9 -12.84 -9.70 -3.13
CA LEU A 9 -11.70 -9.71 -4.05
C LEU A 9 -11.03 -8.33 -4.13
N SER A 10 -11.78 -7.22 -4.02
CA SER A 10 -11.23 -5.86 -4.06
C SER A 10 -10.42 -5.54 -2.80
N VAL A 11 -10.98 -5.79 -1.61
CA VAL A 11 -10.29 -5.57 -0.33
C VAL A 11 -9.00 -6.39 -0.24
N ARG A 12 -9.07 -7.68 -0.58
CA ARG A 12 -7.90 -8.58 -0.57
C ARG A 12 -6.81 -8.11 -1.54
N ARG A 13 -7.18 -7.54 -2.69
CA ARG A 13 -6.21 -6.95 -3.64
C ARG A 13 -5.54 -5.71 -3.08
N TYR A 14 -6.30 -4.77 -2.51
CA TYR A 14 -5.72 -3.56 -1.91
C TYR A 14 -4.77 -3.89 -0.76
N MET A 15 -5.16 -4.83 0.12
CA MET A 15 -4.28 -5.34 1.17
C MET A 15 -3.05 -6.05 0.59
N GLY A 16 -3.23 -6.87 -0.45
CA GLY A 16 -2.11 -7.56 -1.12
C GLY A 16 -1.09 -6.59 -1.70
N TYR A 17 -1.53 -5.54 -2.39
CA TYR A 17 -0.63 -4.50 -2.92
C TYR A 17 0.05 -3.71 -1.80
N ALA A 18 -0.67 -3.38 -0.72
CA ALA A 18 -0.10 -2.69 0.44
C ALA A 18 1.03 -3.51 1.09
N VAL A 19 0.80 -4.80 1.29
CA VAL A 19 1.81 -5.73 1.82
C VAL A 19 2.98 -5.87 0.86
N PHE A 20 2.72 -6.03 -0.45
CA PHE A 20 3.78 -6.15 -1.45
C PHE A 20 4.71 -4.93 -1.46
N ILE A 21 4.16 -3.72 -1.51
CA ILE A 21 4.94 -2.47 -1.50
C ILE A 21 5.74 -2.36 -0.19
N THR A 22 5.11 -2.66 0.94
CA THR A 22 5.76 -2.65 2.27
C THR A 22 6.95 -3.61 2.32
N VAL A 23 6.75 -4.87 1.93
CA VAL A 23 7.81 -5.89 1.96
C VAL A 23 8.95 -5.49 1.03
N PHE A 24 8.65 -5.06 -0.19
CA PHE A 24 9.68 -4.67 -1.15
C PHE A 24 10.47 -3.44 -0.68
N PHE A 25 9.78 -2.43 -0.13
CA PHE A 25 10.43 -1.27 0.48
C PHE A 25 11.33 -1.69 1.65
N LEU A 26 10.83 -2.52 2.56
CA LEU A 26 11.61 -2.99 3.73
C LEU A 26 12.84 -3.79 3.30
N LEU A 27 12.74 -4.62 2.27
CA LEU A 27 13.90 -5.30 1.71
C LEU A 27 14.95 -4.29 1.25
N LEU A 28 14.57 -3.33 0.39
CA LEU A 28 15.51 -2.29 -0.05
C LEU A 28 16.10 -1.49 1.13
N HIS A 29 15.29 -1.20 2.15
CA HIS A 29 15.71 -0.48 3.36
C HIS A 29 16.76 -1.26 4.15
N VAL A 30 16.53 -2.55 4.39
CA VAL A 30 17.44 -3.43 5.14
C VAL A 30 18.70 -3.75 4.34
N LEU A 31 18.60 -3.84 3.01
CA LEU A 31 19.75 -4.00 2.11
C LEU A 31 20.65 -2.74 2.02
N GLY A 32 20.34 -1.68 2.77
CA GLY A 32 21.18 -0.49 2.83
C GLY A 32 21.03 0.45 1.64
N PHE A 33 19.99 0.30 0.80
CA PHE A 33 19.81 1.18 -0.36
C PHE A 33 19.62 2.65 0.02
N ARG A 34 19.24 2.92 1.28
CA ARG A 34 19.21 4.27 1.85
C ARG A 34 20.57 4.97 1.76
N GLU A 35 21.69 4.25 1.81
CA GLU A 35 23.03 4.83 1.75
C GLU A 35 23.31 5.47 0.38
N TYR A 36 22.72 4.92 -0.69
CA TYR A 36 22.80 5.52 -2.03
C TYR A 36 21.99 6.82 -2.17
N THR A 37 21.12 7.16 -1.21
CA THR A 37 20.45 8.48 -1.20
C THR A 37 21.38 9.59 -0.74
N SER A 38 22.42 9.28 0.04
CA SER A 38 23.47 10.24 0.40
C SER A 38 24.25 10.70 -0.83
N ALA A 39 24.23 9.93 -1.92
CA ALA A 39 24.80 10.33 -3.20
C ALA A 39 24.07 11.54 -3.84
N ILE A 40 22.83 11.82 -3.42
CA ILE A 40 22.06 13.03 -3.81
C ILE A 40 22.60 14.29 -3.08
N SER A 41 23.48 14.14 -2.08
CA SER A 41 24.03 15.26 -1.28
C SER A 41 25.09 16.12 -1.98
N GLY A 42 25.37 15.88 -3.28
CA GLY A 42 26.28 16.71 -4.08
C GLY A 42 27.67 16.10 -4.33
N ILE A 43 27.95 14.91 -3.79
CA ILE A 43 29.11 14.10 -4.20
C ILE A 43 28.74 13.40 -5.49
N LEU A 44 29.52 13.58 -6.58
CA LEU A 44 29.33 12.91 -7.86
C LEU A 44 29.38 11.38 -7.69
N PRO A 45 28.23 10.69 -7.62
CA PRO A 45 28.22 9.24 -7.48
C PRO A 45 28.50 8.63 -8.86
N GLY A 46 28.94 7.38 -8.89
CA GLY A 46 28.85 6.62 -10.11
C GLY A 46 27.40 6.48 -10.59
N TYR A 47 27.24 6.09 -11.85
CA TYR A 47 25.91 5.96 -12.45
C TYR A 47 25.04 4.91 -11.72
N LYS A 48 25.67 3.87 -11.15
CA LYS A 48 24.97 2.74 -10.50
C LYS A 48 24.36 3.18 -9.18
N GLU A 49 25.13 3.90 -8.38
CA GLU A 49 24.78 4.44 -7.08
C GLU A 49 23.61 5.42 -7.23
N THR A 50 23.64 6.26 -8.27
CA THR A 50 22.54 7.18 -8.59
C THR A 50 21.25 6.42 -8.92
N VAL A 51 21.32 5.36 -9.73
CA VAL A 51 20.15 4.53 -10.07
C VAL A 51 19.57 3.84 -8.83
N PHE A 52 20.41 3.27 -7.97
CA PHE A 52 19.95 2.61 -6.74
C PHE A 52 19.32 3.59 -5.75
N GLY A 53 19.90 4.78 -5.60
CA GLY A 53 19.31 5.87 -4.80
C GLY A 53 17.94 6.29 -5.32
N LEU A 54 17.79 6.45 -6.66
CA LEU A 54 16.51 6.79 -7.28
C LEU A 54 15.44 5.70 -7.10
N ILE A 55 15.81 4.42 -7.28
CA ILE A 55 14.90 3.29 -7.03
C ILE A 55 14.40 3.32 -5.58
N TYR A 56 15.31 3.54 -4.63
CA TYR A 56 14.96 3.60 -3.23
C TYR A 56 14.04 4.80 -2.91
N VAL A 57 14.34 5.99 -3.43
CA VAL A 57 13.50 7.18 -3.25
C VAL A 57 12.10 6.96 -3.83
N PHE A 58 12.02 6.42 -5.05
CA PHE A 58 10.74 6.11 -5.67
C PHE A 58 9.93 5.10 -4.84
N MET A 59 10.59 4.05 -4.32
CA MET A 59 9.94 3.07 -3.46
C MET A 59 9.52 3.66 -2.12
N TYR A 60 10.30 4.57 -1.55
CA TYR A 60 9.95 5.29 -0.32
C TYR A 60 8.69 6.14 -0.51
N PHE A 61 8.58 6.88 -1.62
CA PHE A 61 7.36 7.61 -1.96
C PHE A 61 6.18 6.68 -2.21
N ALA A 62 6.40 5.55 -2.90
CA ALA A 62 5.35 4.56 -3.08
C ALA A 62 4.85 3.99 -1.74
N PHE A 63 5.77 3.73 -0.80
CA PHE A 63 5.43 3.28 0.53
C PHE A 63 4.61 4.32 1.30
N ILE A 64 5.11 5.55 1.42
CA ILE A 64 4.42 6.61 2.20
C ILE A 64 3.13 7.10 1.53
N GLY A 65 3.07 7.09 0.19
CA GLY A 65 1.88 7.50 -0.56
C GLY A 65 0.86 6.37 -0.68
N PHE A 66 1.21 5.30 -1.38
CA PHE A 66 0.23 4.28 -1.76
C PHE A 66 -0.21 3.38 -0.61
N VAL A 67 0.69 2.97 0.30
CA VAL A 67 0.30 2.05 1.38
C VAL A 67 -0.81 2.61 2.27
N PRO A 68 -0.74 3.84 2.82
CA PRO A 68 -1.85 4.37 3.62
C PRO A 68 -3.13 4.54 2.80
N ILE A 69 -3.03 4.98 1.53
CA ILE A 69 -4.20 5.09 0.64
C ILE A 69 -4.90 3.74 0.45
N LEU A 70 -4.12 2.67 0.21
CA LEU A 70 -4.63 1.32 0.02
C LEU A 70 -5.27 0.78 1.30
N LEU A 71 -4.65 1.00 2.46
CA LEU A 71 -5.19 0.59 3.75
C LEU A 71 -6.49 1.34 4.11
N ILE A 72 -6.53 2.66 3.91
CA ILE A 72 -7.74 3.47 4.10
C ILE A 72 -8.86 2.96 3.20
N SER A 73 -8.56 2.69 1.93
CA SER A 73 -9.53 2.14 0.98
C SER A 73 -10.10 0.80 1.47
N ALA A 74 -9.24 -0.09 1.97
CA ALA A 74 -9.66 -1.38 2.52
C ALA A 74 -10.54 -1.22 3.78
N VAL A 75 -10.21 -0.29 4.67
CA VAL A 75 -10.99 0.01 5.88
C VAL A 75 -12.36 0.57 5.53
N ILE A 76 -12.44 1.56 4.64
CA ILE A 76 -13.70 2.17 4.20
C ILE A 76 -14.63 1.10 3.61
N LEU A 77 -14.10 0.25 2.73
CA LEU A 77 -14.87 -0.85 2.12
C LEU A 77 -15.40 -1.82 3.18
N THR A 78 -14.57 -2.18 4.16
CA THR A 78 -14.94 -3.10 5.24
C THR A 78 -16.03 -2.52 6.14
N ILE A 79 -15.93 -1.24 6.51
CA ILE A 79 -16.93 -0.55 7.34
C ILE A 79 -18.25 -0.45 6.57
N TRP A 80 -18.20 -0.07 5.30
CA TRP A 80 -19.38 0.06 4.46
C TRP A 80 -20.14 -1.27 4.32
N GLU A 81 -19.41 -2.38 4.21
CA GLU A 81 -20.02 -3.72 4.18
C GLU A 81 -20.72 -4.06 5.49
N ARG A 82 -20.07 -3.84 6.63
CA ARG A 82 -20.69 -4.09 7.95
C ARG A 82 -21.94 -3.25 8.16
N ALA A 83 -21.92 -1.98 7.74
CA ALA A 83 -23.07 -1.08 7.84
C ALA A 83 -24.26 -1.53 6.97
N LEU A 84 -24.00 -2.00 5.75
CA LEU A 84 -25.05 -2.52 4.86
C LEU A 84 -25.63 -3.84 5.36
N SER A 85 -24.79 -4.76 5.82
CA SER A 85 -25.24 -6.05 6.38
C SER A 85 -26.04 -5.88 7.66
N GLY A 86 -25.66 -4.93 8.53
CA GLY A 86 -26.40 -4.61 9.74
C GLY A 86 -27.79 -3.98 9.49
N LYS A 87 -27.98 -3.26 8.37
CA LYS A 87 -29.29 -2.72 7.99
C LYS A 87 -30.25 -3.78 7.45
N ILE A 88 -29.76 -4.80 6.76
CA ILE A 88 -30.59 -5.88 6.19
C ILE A 88 -31.13 -6.82 7.28
N ASN A 89 -30.37 -7.01 8.38
CA ASN A 89 -30.76 -7.88 9.49
C ASN A 89 -31.59 -7.18 10.58
N ARG A 90 -31.99 -5.93 10.40
CA ARG A 90 -32.99 -5.33 11.29
C ARG A 90 -34.36 -5.91 10.90
N PRO A 91 -35.04 -6.68 11.76
CA PRO A 91 -36.44 -7.01 11.51
C PRO A 91 -37.18 -5.68 11.37
N SER A 92 -37.99 -5.53 10.33
CA SER A 92 -38.86 -4.37 10.20
C SER A 92 -39.78 -4.37 11.41
N ASP A 93 -39.50 -3.49 12.36
CA ASP A 93 -40.39 -3.19 13.45
C ASP A 93 -41.58 -2.43 12.83
N ASN A 94 -42.66 -3.18 12.67
CA ASN A 94 -43.99 -2.66 12.34
C ASN A 94 -44.57 -1.98 13.57
#